data_AF-A0A969CDL6-F1
#
_entry.id   AF-A0A969CDL6-F1
#
_cell.length_a   1.000
_cell.length_b   1.000
_cell.length_c   1.000
_cell.angle_alpha   90.00
_cell.angle_beta   90.00
_cell.angle_gamma   90.00
#
_symmetry.space_group_name_H-M   'P 1'
#
loop_
_entity.id
_entity.type
_entity.pdbx_description
1 polymer ?
#
loop_
_entity_poly.entity_id
_entity_poly.type
_entity_poly.pdbx_seq_one_letter_code
_entity_poly.pdbx_strand_id
1 'polypeptide(L)'
;MLNRLHLTAIISITFIQLTPADKSAIAQEREGCFLVNSAGEVINLNLLCSPQESIQLTGNDGKFIEDYKRLAKSYSPEATDSLLQAVQRTPGQKIAAAKRMCAEAKSGVSLSEFKLRAIGQAANIENPTAKESFLAEADIISTLAANHYCPELANK
;
A
#
# COMPACT_ATOMS: atom_id res chain seq x y z
N MET A 1 -34.05 -58.22 73.75
CA MET A 1 -34.85 -57.32 72.91
C MET A 1 -34.05 -56.05 72.63
N LEU A 2 -33.45 -55.91 71.44
CA LEU A 2 -33.62 -54.72 70.59
C LEU A 2 -32.98 -54.99 69.23
N ASN A 3 -33.82 -54.78 68.22
CA ASN A 3 -33.67 -54.99 66.80
C ASN A 3 -32.78 -53.91 66.17
N ARG A 4 -31.76 -54.25 65.36
CA ARG A 4 -31.20 -53.32 64.35
C ARG A 4 -30.74 -54.09 63.11
N LEU A 5 -31.68 -54.17 62.18
CA LEU A 5 -31.53 -54.53 60.78
C LEU A 5 -30.70 -53.43 60.08
N HIS A 6 -29.51 -53.76 59.58
CA HIS A 6 -28.75 -52.83 58.74
C HIS A 6 -29.15 -53.03 57.28
N LEU A 7 -30.03 -52.14 56.81
CA LEU A 7 -30.32 -51.92 55.40
C LEU A 7 -29.33 -50.84 54.92
N THR A 8 -28.40 -51.17 54.04
CA THR A 8 -27.59 -50.17 53.33
C THR A 8 -27.69 -50.41 51.84
N ALA A 9 -28.38 -49.46 51.20
CA ALA A 9 -28.70 -49.43 49.78
C ALA A 9 -27.43 -49.26 48.93
N ILE A 10 -27.37 -50.01 47.83
CA ILE A 10 -26.36 -49.86 46.79
C ILE A 10 -26.69 -48.57 46.02
N ILE A 11 -25.88 -47.53 46.19
CA ILE A 11 -25.98 -46.30 45.40
C ILE A 11 -25.25 -46.55 44.08
N SER A 12 -26.01 -46.88 43.04
CA SER A 12 -25.51 -46.91 41.66
C SER A 12 -25.24 -45.48 41.19
N ILE A 13 -23.97 -45.11 41.06
CA ILE A 13 -23.57 -43.82 40.49
C ILE A 13 -23.49 -43.99 38.97
N THR A 14 -24.56 -43.64 38.26
CA THR A 14 -24.52 -43.36 36.83
C THR A 14 -23.94 -41.97 36.61
N PHE A 15 -22.65 -41.89 36.25
CA PHE A 15 -22.07 -40.67 35.71
C PHE A 15 -22.58 -40.46 34.29
N ILE A 16 -23.52 -39.51 34.14
CA ILE A 16 -23.92 -38.99 32.83
C ILE A 16 -22.71 -38.22 32.29
N GLN A 17 -22.06 -38.75 31.25
CA GLN A 17 -21.03 -38.01 30.52
C GLN A 17 -21.71 -36.89 29.72
N LEU A 18 -21.75 -35.68 30.28
CA LEU A 18 -22.00 -34.47 29.49
C LEU A 18 -20.77 -34.25 28.60
N THR A 19 -20.87 -34.62 27.33
CA THR A 19 -19.92 -34.16 26.31
C THR A 19 -20.26 -32.71 25.97
N PRO A 20 -19.38 -31.73 26.23
CA PRO A 20 -19.53 -30.42 25.63
C PRO A 20 -19.38 -30.62 24.12
N ALA A 21 -20.45 -30.35 23.38
CA ALA A 21 -20.37 -30.18 21.94
C ALA A 21 -19.72 -28.82 21.69
N ASP A 22 -18.42 -28.71 21.96
CA ASP A 22 -17.61 -27.61 21.46
C ASP A 22 -17.56 -27.79 19.94
N LYS A 23 -18.48 -27.11 19.26
CA LYS A 23 -18.27 -26.77 17.86
C LYS A 23 -17.08 -25.82 17.82
N SER A 24 -15.87 -26.37 17.85
CA SER A 24 -14.67 -25.64 17.51
C SER A 24 -14.87 -25.13 16.08
N ALA A 25 -15.03 -23.81 15.93
CA ALA A 25 -14.97 -23.17 14.64
C ALA A 25 -13.54 -23.36 14.13
N ILE A 26 -13.37 -24.23 13.15
CA ILE A 26 -12.10 -24.37 12.44
C ILE A 26 -11.94 -23.07 11.66
N ALA A 27 -11.05 -22.19 12.11
CA ALA A 27 -10.64 -21.02 11.33
C ALA A 27 -9.90 -21.55 10.10
N GLN A 28 -10.63 -21.75 9.01
CA GLN A 28 -10.04 -22.08 7.73
C GLN A 28 -9.36 -20.80 7.24
N GLU A 29 -8.04 -20.74 7.34
CA GLU A 29 -7.23 -19.70 6.70
C GLU A 29 -7.59 -19.70 5.21
N ARG A 30 -8.42 -18.75 4.80
CA ARG A 30 -8.68 -18.48 3.40
C ARG A 30 -7.58 -17.55 2.94
N GLU A 31 -6.64 -18.06 2.16
CA GLU A 31 -5.70 -17.22 1.43
C GLU A 31 -6.47 -16.23 0.56
N GLY A 32 -6.18 -14.95 0.73
CA GLY A 32 -6.77 -13.86 -0.04
C GLY A 32 -7.11 -12.64 0.81
N CYS A 33 -7.45 -11.55 0.14
CA CYS A 33 -7.79 -10.29 0.80
C CYS A 33 -9.29 -10.19 1.00
N PHE A 34 -9.71 -10.34 2.23
CA PHE A 34 -11.12 -10.34 2.61
C PHE A 34 -11.36 -9.35 3.74
N LEU A 35 -12.53 -8.73 3.74
CA LEU A 35 -13.03 -7.96 4.86
C LEU A 35 -14.30 -8.62 5.40
N VAL A 36 -14.36 -8.84 6.70
CA VAL A 36 -15.56 -9.36 7.36
C VAL A 36 -16.26 -8.20 8.05
N ASN A 37 -17.53 -7.95 7.71
CA ASN A 37 -18.30 -6.87 8.33
C ASN A 37 -18.91 -7.30 9.67
N SER A 38 -19.56 -6.35 10.38
CA SER A 38 -20.18 -6.61 11.68
C SER A 38 -21.37 -7.59 11.64
N ALA A 39 -21.92 -7.87 10.45
CA ALA A 39 -22.94 -8.89 10.24
C ALA A 39 -22.34 -10.28 9.93
N GLY A 40 -21.01 -10.41 9.84
CA GLY A 40 -20.31 -11.66 9.53
C GLY A 40 -20.21 -11.96 8.03
N GLU A 41 -20.57 -11.02 7.15
CA GLU A 41 -20.46 -11.19 5.71
C GLU A 41 -19.00 -11.01 5.26
N VAL A 42 -18.54 -11.92 4.40
CA VAL A 42 -17.18 -11.90 3.85
C VAL A 42 -17.17 -11.18 2.51
N ILE A 43 -16.52 -10.03 2.44
CA ILE A 43 -16.33 -9.22 1.24
C ILE A 43 -14.98 -9.56 0.62
N ASN A 44 -14.98 -9.99 -0.64
CA ASN A 44 -13.76 -10.26 -1.40
C ASN A 44 -13.18 -8.95 -1.97
N LEU A 45 -11.96 -8.63 -1.56
CA LEU A 45 -11.22 -7.43 -1.97
C LEU A 45 -10.00 -7.77 -2.83
N ASN A 46 -9.89 -8.97 -3.39
CA ASN A 46 -8.72 -9.40 -4.16
C ASN A 46 -8.35 -8.45 -5.32
N LEU A 47 -9.34 -7.79 -5.93
CA LEU A 47 -9.12 -6.76 -6.96
C LEU A 47 -8.52 -5.46 -6.39
N LEU A 48 -8.77 -5.14 -5.13
CA LEU A 48 -8.19 -3.97 -4.44
C LEU A 48 -6.83 -4.30 -3.84
N CYS A 49 -6.66 -5.53 -3.39
CA CYS A 49 -5.43 -6.01 -2.76
C CYS A 49 -4.52 -6.73 -3.75
N SER A 50 -4.75 -6.52 -5.05
CA SER A 50 -3.86 -7.06 -6.08
C SER A 50 -2.44 -6.66 -5.73
N PRO A 51 -1.52 -7.62 -5.52
CA PRO A 51 -0.11 -7.30 -5.40
C PRO A 51 0.24 -6.46 -6.62
N GLN A 52 0.84 -5.29 -6.41
CA GLN A 52 1.33 -4.46 -7.50
C GLN A 52 2.07 -5.37 -8.47
N GLU A 53 1.57 -5.46 -9.71
CA GLU A 53 2.24 -6.19 -10.77
C GLU A 53 3.72 -5.85 -10.69
N SER A 54 4.59 -6.86 -10.65
CA SER A 54 6.01 -6.63 -10.68
C SER A 54 6.32 -5.98 -12.02
N ILE A 55 6.32 -4.65 -12.04
CA ILE A 55 6.66 -3.88 -13.22
C ILE A 55 8.08 -4.27 -13.55
N GLN A 56 8.28 -4.98 -14.66
CA GLN A 56 9.61 -5.24 -15.18
C GLN A 56 10.20 -3.89 -15.62
N LEU A 57 10.93 -3.26 -14.72
CA LEU A 57 11.61 -1.99 -14.95
C LEU A 57 12.77 -2.21 -15.91
N THR A 58 12.48 -2.14 -17.21
CA THR A 58 13.45 -2.29 -18.29
C THR A 58 13.48 -1.03 -19.16
N GLY A 59 14.54 -0.87 -19.95
CA GLY A 59 14.67 0.27 -20.87
C GLY A 59 14.62 1.63 -20.18
N ASN A 60 13.83 2.57 -20.73
CA ASN A 60 13.74 3.94 -20.21
C ASN A 60 13.07 4.00 -18.84
N ASP A 61 12.12 3.11 -18.55
CA ASP A 61 11.43 3.07 -17.26
C ASP A 61 12.41 2.67 -16.14
N GLY A 62 13.31 1.70 -16.39
CA GLY A 62 14.39 1.33 -15.46
C GLY A 62 15.36 2.48 -15.20
N LYS A 63 15.89 3.09 -16.27
CA LYS A 63 16.82 4.23 -16.17
C LYS A 63 16.19 5.42 -15.44
N PHE A 64 14.93 5.72 -15.73
CA PHE A 64 14.19 6.78 -15.04
C PHE A 64 14.12 6.53 -13.53
N ILE A 65 13.85 5.30 -13.09
CA ILE A 65 13.79 4.97 -11.66
C ILE A 65 15.16 5.07 -10.99
N GLU A 66 16.23 4.68 -11.68
CA GLU A 66 17.60 4.86 -11.17
C GLU A 66 17.97 6.33 -11.00
N ASP A 67 17.70 7.15 -12.02
CA ASP A 67 17.94 8.59 -11.97
C ASP A 67 17.05 9.31 -10.95
N TYR A 68 15.79 8.86 -10.81
CA TYR A 68 14.90 9.34 -9.76
C TYR A 68 15.50 9.10 -8.37
N LYS A 69 15.95 7.86 -8.10
CA LYS A 69 16.58 7.51 -6.81
C LYS A 69 17.88 8.28 -6.58
N ARG A 70 18.62 8.60 -7.63
CA ARG A 70 19.85 9.42 -7.56
C ARG A 70 19.52 10.86 -7.19
N LEU A 71 18.55 11.48 -7.87
CA LEU A 71 18.13 12.86 -7.56
C LEU A 71 17.42 12.96 -6.22
N ALA A 72 16.68 11.95 -5.78
CA ALA A 72 16.03 11.96 -4.46
C ALA A 72 17.03 12.21 -3.31
N LYS A 73 18.29 11.78 -3.45
CA LYS A 73 19.34 11.94 -2.44
C LYS A 73 19.89 13.37 -2.31
N SER A 74 19.49 14.31 -3.16
CA SER A 74 19.91 15.71 -3.05
C SER A 74 19.00 16.56 -2.16
N TYR A 75 17.91 16.00 -1.65
CA TYR A 75 16.95 16.68 -0.77
C TYR A 75 17.25 16.39 0.71
N SER A 76 16.44 16.92 1.64
CA SER A 76 16.58 16.62 3.07
C SER A 76 16.56 15.11 3.35
N PRO A 77 17.18 14.64 4.45
CA PRO A 77 17.15 13.21 4.80
C PRO A 77 15.73 12.65 4.88
N GLU A 78 14.80 13.40 5.49
CA GLU A 78 13.42 12.96 5.66
C GLU A 78 12.66 12.91 4.33
N ALA A 79 12.89 13.88 3.44
CA ALA A 79 12.33 13.84 2.09
C ALA A 79 12.94 12.71 1.26
N THR A 80 14.25 12.48 1.38
CA THR A 80 14.97 11.39 0.70
C THR A 80 14.35 10.04 1.06
N ASP A 81 14.18 9.76 2.35
CA ASP A 81 13.60 8.49 2.82
C ASP A 81 12.17 8.30 2.31
N SER A 82 11.36 9.36 2.37
CA SER A 82 9.99 9.38 1.85
C SER A 82 9.94 9.09 0.34
N LEU A 83 10.77 9.77 -0.46
CA LEU A 83 10.87 9.61 -1.91
C LEU A 83 11.33 8.20 -2.30
N LEU A 84 12.37 7.69 -1.64
CA LEU A 84 12.90 6.35 -1.89
C LEU A 84 11.88 5.25 -1.53
N GLN A 85 11.16 5.42 -0.43
CA GLN A 85 10.09 4.51 -0.06
C GLN A 85 8.92 4.57 -1.06
N ALA A 86 8.54 5.78 -1.50
CA ALA A 86 7.45 5.99 -2.44
C ALA A 86 7.75 5.37 -3.82
N VAL A 87 8.96 5.57 -4.36
CA VAL A 87 9.37 5.00 -5.65
C VAL A 87 9.54 3.48 -5.59
N GLN A 88 9.93 2.93 -4.44
CA GLN A 88 10.00 1.48 -4.24
C GLN A 88 8.61 0.84 -4.20
N ARG A 89 7.66 1.48 -3.49
CA ARG A 89 6.29 0.99 -3.38
C ARG A 89 5.50 1.18 -4.66
N THR A 90 5.69 2.29 -5.37
CA THR A 90 4.83 2.68 -6.50
C THR A 90 5.63 3.19 -7.71
N PRO A 91 6.59 2.40 -8.25
CA PRO A 91 7.43 2.86 -9.34
C PRO A 91 6.60 3.25 -10.59
N GLY A 92 5.53 2.49 -10.86
CA GLY A 92 4.61 2.76 -11.98
C GLY A 92 3.92 4.11 -11.88
N GLN A 93 3.60 4.60 -10.67
CA GLN A 93 2.98 5.93 -10.52
C GLN A 93 3.96 7.04 -10.86
N LYS A 94 5.23 6.90 -10.49
CA LYS A 94 6.28 7.88 -10.82
C LYS A 94 6.54 7.92 -12.32
N ILE A 95 6.60 6.75 -12.96
CA ILE A 95 6.72 6.61 -14.42
C ILE A 95 5.51 7.23 -15.13
N ALA A 96 4.30 6.93 -14.69
CA ALA A 96 3.07 7.46 -15.29
C ALA A 96 3.00 9.00 -15.15
N ALA A 97 3.42 9.55 -14.03
CA ALA A 97 3.49 11.00 -13.82
C ALA A 97 4.48 11.66 -14.78
N ALA A 98 5.67 11.09 -14.97
CA ALA A 98 6.66 11.59 -15.92
C ALA A 98 6.17 11.50 -17.38
N LYS A 99 5.55 10.37 -17.77
CA LYS A 99 4.94 10.21 -19.10
C LYS A 99 3.80 11.20 -19.35
N ARG A 100 2.95 11.45 -18.34
CA ARG A 100 1.85 12.44 -18.43
C ARG A 100 2.39 13.84 -18.62
N MET A 101 3.34 14.24 -17.79
CA MET A 101 3.97 15.55 -17.89
C MET A 101 4.60 15.76 -19.28
N CYS A 102 5.24 14.73 -19.81
CA CYS A 102 5.77 14.74 -21.17
C CYS A 102 4.68 14.96 -22.24
N ALA A 103 3.53 14.28 -22.12
CA ALA A 103 2.39 14.48 -23.02
C ALA A 103 1.79 15.90 -22.91
N GLU A 104 1.71 16.46 -21.70
CA GLU A 104 1.30 17.86 -21.48
C GLU A 104 2.29 18.83 -22.14
N ALA A 105 3.60 18.57 -22.02
CA ALA A 105 4.63 19.40 -22.64
C ALA A 105 4.56 19.39 -24.17
N LYS A 106 4.28 18.23 -24.79
CA LYS A 106 4.02 18.15 -26.24
C LYS A 106 2.79 18.94 -26.67
N SER A 107 1.85 19.15 -25.76
CA SER A 107 0.62 19.92 -25.99
C SER A 107 0.79 21.42 -25.71
N GLY A 108 2.01 21.87 -25.39
CA GLY A 108 2.34 23.27 -25.17
C GLY A 108 2.38 23.72 -23.71
N VAL A 109 2.16 22.82 -22.74
CA VAL A 109 2.30 23.15 -21.32
C VAL A 109 3.78 23.26 -20.95
N SER A 110 4.18 24.40 -20.40
CA SER A 110 5.56 24.63 -19.99
C SER A 110 5.92 23.91 -18.68
N LEU A 111 7.22 23.67 -18.48
CA LEU A 111 7.74 23.11 -17.23
C LEU A 111 7.41 24.00 -16.01
N SER A 112 7.42 25.32 -16.20
CA SER A 112 7.07 26.28 -15.15
C SER A 112 5.61 26.16 -14.72
N GLU A 113 4.68 25.95 -15.66
CA GLU A 113 3.27 25.71 -15.34
C GLU A 113 3.08 24.41 -14.54
N PHE A 114 3.84 23.36 -14.86
CA PHE A 114 3.83 22.12 -14.08
C PHE A 114 4.30 22.36 -12.63
N LYS A 115 5.43 23.07 -12.45
CA LYS A 115 5.94 23.42 -11.11
C LYS A 115 4.97 24.31 -10.33
N LEU A 116 4.36 25.29 -10.97
CA LEU A 116 3.35 26.16 -10.33
C LEU A 116 2.12 25.36 -9.89
N ARG A 117 1.65 24.40 -10.68
CA ARG A 117 0.55 23.51 -10.29
C ARG A 117 0.93 22.68 -9.06
N ALA A 118 2.15 22.14 -9.02
CA ALA A 118 2.65 21.40 -7.86
C ALA A 118 2.73 22.29 -6.61
N ILE A 119 3.22 23.53 -6.74
CA ILE A 119 3.24 24.51 -5.64
C ILE A 119 1.81 24.79 -5.13
N GLY A 120 0.85 24.98 -6.05
CA GLY A 120 -0.55 25.18 -5.69
C GLY A 120 -1.16 23.97 -4.96
N GLN A 121 -0.85 22.75 -5.38
CA GLN A 121 -1.30 21.53 -4.71
C GLN A 121 -0.66 21.37 -3.32
N ALA A 122 0.63 21.70 -3.21
CA ALA A 122 1.39 21.66 -1.96
C ALA A 122 0.91 22.68 -0.91
N ALA A 123 0.16 23.71 -1.31
CA ALA A 123 -0.37 24.71 -0.39
C ALA A 123 -1.33 24.10 0.66
N ASN A 124 -2.00 23.00 0.33
CA ASN A 124 -2.93 22.31 1.22
C ASN A 124 -2.27 21.21 2.07
N ILE A 125 -0.95 21.03 1.97
CA ILE A 125 -0.20 20.03 2.74
C ILE A 125 0.35 20.68 4.01
N GLU A 126 -0.23 20.33 5.16
CA GLU A 126 0.16 20.89 6.46
C GLU A 126 1.47 20.31 6.98
N ASN A 127 1.70 19.01 6.78
CA ASN A 127 2.92 18.36 7.25
C ASN A 127 4.13 18.85 6.42
N PRO A 128 5.15 19.48 7.05
CA PRO A 128 6.25 20.12 6.33
C PRO A 128 7.10 19.11 5.54
N THR A 129 7.37 17.94 6.10
CA THR A 129 8.11 16.87 5.43
C THR A 129 7.34 16.30 4.25
N ALA A 130 6.04 16.09 4.39
CA ALA A 130 5.20 15.62 3.29
C ALA A 130 5.13 16.68 2.17
N LYS A 131 5.06 17.96 2.54
CA LYS A 131 5.06 19.08 1.60
C LYS A 131 6.38 19.16 0.84
N GLU A 132 7.50 19.06 1.54
CA GLU A 132 8.83 19.04 0.93
C GLU A 132 8.97 17.85 -0.01
N SER A 133 8.62 16.64 0.45
CA SER A 133 8.67 15.41 -0.35
C SER A 133 7.84 15.54 -1.63
N PHE A 134 6.64 16.11 -1.53
CA PHE A 134 5.75 16.32 -2.67
C PHE A 134 6.35 17.29 -3.70
N LEU A 135 6.90 18.41 -3.24
CA LEU A 135 7.54 19.40 -4.11
C LEU A 135 8.81 18.84 -4.74
N ALA A 136 9.62 18.12 -3.97
CA ALA A 136 10.81 17.44 -4.45
C ALA A 136 10.46 16.39 -5.51
N GLU A 137 9.41 15.59 -5.31
CA GLU A 137 8.95 14.63 -6.31
C GLU A 137 8.56 15.32 -7.62
N ALA A 138 7.78 16.40 -7.53
CA ALA A 138 7.39 17.17 -8.71
C ALA A 138 8.62 17.74 -9.45
N ASP A 139 9.61 18.23 -8.72
CA ASP A 139 10.86 18.75 -9.27
C ASP A 139 11.70 17.66 -9.96
N ILE A 140 11.89 16.51 -9.31
CA ILE A 140 12.58 15.34 -9.88
C ILE A 140 11.88 14.89 -11.17
N ILE A 141 10.57 14.68 -11.12
CA ILE A 141 9.79 14.25 -12.28
C ILE A 141 9.93 15.29 -13.40
N SER A 142 9.87 16.58 -13.07
CA SER A 142 10.02 17.65 -14.05
C SER A 142 11.39 17.69 -14.72
N THR A 143 12.43 17.35 -13.96
CA THR A 143 13.81 17.29 -14.45
C THR A 143 14.04 16.08 -15.35
N LEU A 144 13.42 14.94 -15.05
CA LEU A 144 13.68 13.67 -15.72
C LEU A 144 12.75 13.40 -16.91
N ALA A 145 11.51 13.90 -16.89
CA ALA A 145 10.48 13.51 -17.87
C ALA A 145 10.92 13.73 -19.32
N ALA A 146 11.50 14.89 -19.64
CA ALA A 146 11.98 15.20 -20.98
C ALA A 146 13.08 14.22 -21.43
N ASN A 147 14.07 13.97 -20.58
CA ASN A 147 15.23 13.12 -20.92
C ASN A 147 14.85 11.67 -21.20
N HIS A 148 13.84 11.12 -20.51
CA HIS A 148 13.46 9.72 -20.65
C HIS A 148 12.27 9.47 -21.58
N TYR A 149 11.36 10.43 -21.74
CA TYR A 149 10.07 10.21 -22.42
C TYR A 149 9.75 11.20 -23.54
N CYS A 150 10.42 12.36 -23.62
CA CYS A 150 10.33 13.31 -24.74
C CYS A 150 11.69 13.96 -25.03
N PRO A 151 12.65 13.19 -25.56
CA PRO A 151 13.98 13.71 -25.87
C PRO A 151 13.94 14.86 -26.89
N GLU A 152 12.91 14.93 -27.73
CA GLU A 152 12.67 16.04 -28.66
C GLU A 152 12.43 17.39 -27.95
N LEU A 153 12.04 17.36 -26.67
CA LEU A 153 11.85 18.54 -25.84
C LEU A 153 13.03 18.80 -24.89
N ALA A 154 13.96 17.86 -24.75
CA ALA A 154 15.11 17.99 -23.84
C ALA A 154 16.21 18.94 -24.36
N ASN A 155 16.20 19.27 -25.66
CA ASN A 155 17.20 20.12 -26.33
C ASN A 155 16.67 21.51 -26.75
N LYS A 156 15.54 21.95 -26.21
CA LYS A 156 14.98 23.30 -26.42
C LYS A 156 15.20 24.17 -25.19
#